data_AF-A0A561TZU5-F1
#
_entry.id   AF-A0A561TZU5-F1
#
_cell.length_a   1.000
_cell.length_b   1.000
_cell.length_c   1.000
_cell.angle_alpha   90.00
_cell.angle_beta   90.00
_cell.angle_gamma   90.00
#
_symmetry.space_group_name_H-M   'P 1'
#
loop_
_entity.id
_entity.type
_entity.pdbx_description
1 polymer ?
#
loop_
_entity_poly.entity_id
_entity_poly.type
_entity_poly.pdbx_seq_one_letter_code
_entity_poly.pdbx_strand_id
1 'polypeptide(L)' 'MAVPKRKKSRANTRHRRSQWKAQAPELVPIVVDGERKLVPRALIRHFQER' A
#
# COMPACT_ATOMS: atom_id res chain seq x y z
N MET A 1 -0.08 -32.14 16.42
CA MET A 1 0.13 -30.75 15.97
C MET A 1 1.25 -30.72 14.94
N ALA A 2 1.09 -29.99 13.83
CA ALA A 2 2.15 -29.89 12.83
C ALA A 2 3.20 -28.85 13.25
N VAL A 3 4.48 -29.25 13.24
CA VAL A 3 5.61 -28.37 13.55
C VAL A 3 6.66 -28.42 12.44
N PRO A 4 7.37 -27.31 12.16
CA PRO A 4 8.43 -27.32 11.16
C PRO A 4 9.61 -28.18 11.61
N LYS A 5 9.89 -29.24 10.86
CA LYS A 5 11.03 -30.16 11.15
C LYS A 5 12.40 -29.55 10.87
N ARG A 6 12.47 -28.58 9.95
CA ARG A 6 13.73 -27.98 9.44
C ARG A 6 13.63 -26.46 9.38
N LYS A 7 14.78 -25.81 9.59
CA LYS A 7 14.93 -24.38 9.33
C LYS A 7 14.91 -24.12 7.83
N LYS A 8 14.06 -23.19 7.38
CA LYS A 8 13.98 -22.79 5.96
C LYS A 8 15.26 -22.06 5.55
N SER A 9 15.76 -22.34 4.34
CA SER A 9 16.96 -21.70 3.81
C SER A 9 16.82 -20.17 3.75
N ARG A 10 17.95 -19.46 3.75
CA ARG A 10 17.97 -17.98 3.64
C ARG A 10 17.30 -17.51 2.34
N ALA A 11 17.57 -18.20 1.23
CA ALA A 11 16.98 -17.90 -0.08
C ALA A 11 15.45 -18.00 -0.05
N ASN A 12 14.91 -19.13 0.40
CA ASN A 12 13.46 -19.36 0.46
C ASN A 12 12.76 -18.40 1.44
N THR A 13 13.43 -18.06 2.54
CA THR A 13 12.89 -17.10 3.51
C THR A 13 12.83 -15.70 2.93
N ARG A 14 13.89 -15.25 2.24
CA ARG A 14 13.92 -13.93 1.57
C ARG A 14 12.92 -13.85 0.43
N HIS A 15 12.85 -14.88 -0.41
CA HIS A 15 11.92 -14.95 -1.53
C HIS A 15 10.46 -14.80 -1.08
N ARG A 16 10.06 -15.50 0.00
CA ARG A 16 8.71 -15.32 0.56
C ARG A 16 8.51 -13.92 1.14
N ARG A 17 9.50 -13.39 1.88
CA ARG A 17 9.38 -12.04 2.48
C ARG A 17 9.27 -10.94 1.44
N SER A 18 9.96 -11.03 0.31
CA SER A 18 9.92 -9.99 -0.73
C SER A 18 8.56 -9.88 -1.42
N GLN A 19 7.69 -10.89 -1.29
CA GLN A 19 6.32 -10.80 -1.80
C GLN A 19 5.39 -10.01 -0.87
N TRP A 20 5.78 -9.82 0.40
CA TRP A 20 5.03 -8.97 1.31
C TRP A 20 5.39 -7.51 1.07
N LYS A 21 4.67 -6.91 0.12
CA LYS A 21 4.79 -5.51 -0.30
C LYS A 21 3.41 -4.89 -0.44
N ALA A 22 3.32 -3.58 -0.24
CA ALA A 22 2.11 -2.81 -0.48
C ALA A 22 2.21 -2.07 -1.82
N GLN A 23 1.09 -1.97 -2.53
CA GLN A 23 0.99 -1.09 -3.69
C GLN A 23 0.63 0.31 -3.20
N ALA A 24 1.32 1.33 -3.72
CA ALA A 24 0.97 2.71 -3.45
C ALA A 24 -0.38 3.05 -4.12
N PRO A 25 -1.24 3.86 -3.47
CA PRO A 25 -2.48 4.31 -4.10
C PRO A 25 -2.18 5.24 -5.28
N GLU A 26 -3.00 5.16 -6.31
CA GLU A 26 -2.97 6.12 -7.41
C GLU A 26 -3.54 7.46 -6.94
N LEU A 27 -2.77 8.52 -7.12
CA LEU A 27 -3.12 9.86 -6.66
C LEU A 27 -3.54 10.73 -7.84
N VAL A 28 -4.64 11.45 -7.66
CA VAL A 28 -5.19 12.39 -8.64
C VAL A 28 -5.03 13.81 -8.10
N PRO A 29 -4.62 14.79 -8.93
CA PRO A 29 -4.58 16.18 -8.53
C PRO A 29 -6.00 16.77 -8.45
N ILE A 30 -6.32 17.42 -7.33
CA ILE A 30 -7.51 18.25 -7.14
C ILE A 30 -7.13 19.62 -6.61
N VAL A 31 -8.05 20.59 -6.68
CA VAL A 31 -7.90 21.91 -6.05
C VAL A 31 -8.85 21.99 -4.86
N VAL A 32 -8.32 22.34 -3.68
CA VAL A 32 -9.06 22.54 -2.44
C VAL A 32 -8.59 23.87 -1.84
N ASP A 33 -9.52 24.79 -1.57
CA ASP A 33 -9.20 26.13 -1.02
C ASP A 33 -8.15 26.92 -1.84
N GLY A 34 -8.12 26.71 -3.16
CA GLY A 34 -7.13 27.34 -4.06
C GLY A 34 -5.76 26.65 -4.10
N GLU A 35 -5.54 25.60 -3.30
CA GLU A 35 -4.30 24.82 -3.29
C GLU A 35 -4.46 23.49 -4.04
N ARG A 36 -3.44 23.11 -4.82
CA ARG A 36 -3.41 21.81 -5.53
C ARG A 36 -2.92 20.70 -4.59
N LYS A 37 -3.73 19.66 -4.40
CA LYS A 37 -3.42 18.49 -3.56
C LYS A 37 -3.51 17.18 -4.35
N LEU A 38 -2.69 16.21 -3.98
CA LEU A 38 -2.71 14.85 -4.54
C LEU A 38 -3.42 13.91 -3.58
N VAL A 39 -4.49 13.25 -4.05
CA VAL A 39 -5.36 12.46 -3.17
C VAL A 39 -5.81 11.18 -3.87
N PRO A 40 -6.02 10.08 -3.13
CA PRO A 40 -6.64 8.89 -3.69
C PRO A 40 -8.02 9.22 -4.26
N ARG A 41 -8.31 8.70 -5.46
CA ARG A 41 -9.56 8.98 -6.18
C ARG A 41 -10.83 8.72 -5.36
N ALA A 42 -10.82 7.72 -4.49
CA ALA A 42 -11.96 7.38 -3.62
C ALA A 42 -12.28 8.47 -2.58
N LEU A 43 -11.32 9.33 -2.25
CA LEU A 43 -11.48 10.38 -1.23
C LEU A 43 -11.87 11.74 -1.81
N ILE A 44 -11.95 11.90 -3.13
CA ILE A 44 -12.23 13.19 -3.77
C ILE A 44 -13.50 13.85 -3.20
N ARG A 45 -14.58 13.07 -3.02
CA ARG A 45 -15.85 13.58 -2.52
C ARG A 45 -15.72 14.21 -1.13
N HIS A 46 -14.96 13.59 -0.25
CA HIS A 46 -14.70 14.11 1.10
C HIS A 46 -14.04 15.50 1.06
N PHE A 47 -13.13 15.74 0.12
CA PHE A 47 -12.43 17.03 0.01
C PHE A 47 -13.23 18.11 -0.73
N GLN A 48 -14.31 17.76 -1.43
CA GLN A 48 -15.17 18.70 -2.15
C GLN A 48 -16.41 19.13 -1.36
N GLU A 49 -16.88 18.28 -0.45
CA GLU A 49 -18.05 18.56 0.40
C GLU A 49 -17.70 19.30 1.70
N ARG A 50 -16.40 19.50 1.95
CA ARG A 50 -15.86 20.13 3.16
C ARG A 50 -15.61 21.60 2.96
#